data_AF-A0A2E9VYP5-F1
#
_entry.id   AF-A0A2E9VYP5-F1
#
_cell.length_a   1.000
_cell.length_b   1.000
_cell.length_c   1.000
_cell.angle_alpha   90.00
_cell.angle_beta   90.00
_cell.angle_gamma   90.00
#
_symmetry.space_group_name_H-M   'P 1'
#
loop_
_entity.id
_entity.type
_entity.pdbx_description
1 polymer ?
#
loop_
_entity_poly.entity_id
_entity_poly.type
_entity_poly.pdbx_seq_one_letter_code
_entity_poly.pdbx_strand_id
1 'polypeptide(L)'
;MSNKFIFFLIFILSSFIYILFGGIDNIERKSFESFYSSDRDIDYYENLNSRLDSLLKLNSNTPSQMNLLASRLLVDGNYDQASKVFDFYIFTYPEIVDTNVYSSYAESIYLANDMNFNDQITLLINESLYLDPSNYKALTLKGLNLYKEKKFNEALKNWAIALDSVETEDQKKSLIVVMNSALKKLEINKNKSTN
;
A
#
# COMPACT_ATOMS: atom_id res chain seq x y z
N MET A 1 -42.52 0.15 -42.80
CA MET A 1 -41.38 0.78 -42.09
C MET A 1 -40.29 1.07 -43.09
N SER A 2 -39.73 2.29 -43.10
CA SER A 2 -38.61 2.62 -43.99
C SER A 2 -37.35 1.88 -43.53
N ASN A 3 -36.53 1.41 -44.48
CA ASN A 3 -35.23 0.78 -44.18
C ASN A 3 -34.36 1.65 -43.25
N LYS A 4 -34.51 2.98 -43.32
CA LYS A 4 -33.81 3.94 -42.43
C LYS A 4 -34.15 3.75 -40.94
N PHE A 5 -35.39 3.39 -40.62
CA PHE A 5 -35.82 3.14 -39.24
C PHE A 5 -35.21 1.84 -38.68
N ILE A 6 -35.12 0.80 -39.52
CA ILE A 6 -34.53 -0.48 -39.17
C ILE A 6 -33.01 -0.32 -38.93
N PHE A 7 -32.30 0.42 -39.80
CA PHE A 7 -30.87 0.69 -39.60
C PHE A 7 -30.58 1.50 -38.32
N PHE A 8 -31.44 2.46 -38.00
CA PHE A 8 -31.32 3.24 -36.77
C PHE A 8 -31.51 2.37 -35.51
N LEU A 9 -32.48 1.44 -35.54
CA LEU A 9 -32.72 0.51 -34.44
C LEU A 9 -31.55 -0.47 -34.24
N ILE A 10 -30.97 -0.97 -35.34
CA ILE A 10 -29.79 -1.86 -35.30
C ILE A 10 -28.57 -1.13 -34.73
N PHE A 11 -28.37 0.14 -35.09
CA PHE A 11 -27.28 0.95 -34.54
C PHE A 11 -27.43 1.12 -33.02
N ILE A 12 -28.61 1.54 -32.54
CA ILE A 12 -28.87 1.67 -31.10
C ILE A 12 -28.65 0.34 -30.39
N LEU A 13 -29.15 -0.77 -30.94
CA LEU A 13 -29.00 -2.09 -30.36
C LEU A 13 -27.52 -2.51 -30.29
N SER A 14 -26.73 -2.24 -31.34
CA SER A 14 -25.30 -2.53 -31.34
C SER A 14 -24.52 -1.68 -30.34
N SER A 15 -24.85 -0.38 -30.19
CA SER A 15 -24.26 0.48 -29.17
C SER A 15 -24.64 0.03 -27.76
N PHE A 16 -25.88 -0.40 -27.58
CA PHE A 16 -26.37 -0.94 -26.31
C PHE A 16 -25.70 -2.26 -25.94
N ILE A 17 -25.55 -3.18 -26.90
CA ILE A 17 -24.81 -4.44 -26.73
C ILE A 17 -23.33 -4.16 -26.45
N TYR A 18 -22.72 -3.21 -27.14
CA TYR A 18 -21.33 -2.80 -26.88
C TYR A 18 -21.16 -2.29 -25.44
N ILE A 19 -22.07 -1.45 -24.96
CA ILE A 19 -22.05 -0.96 -23.58
C ILE A 19 -22.27 -2.11 -22.58
N LEU A 20 -23.17 -3.05 -22.86
CA LEU A 20 -23.50 -4.18 -21.99
C LEU A 20 -22.38 -5.23 -21.86
N PHE A 21 -21.60 -5.48 -22.93
CA PHE A 21 -20.69 -6.63 -22.99
C PHE A 21 -19.20 -6.29 -23.01
N GLY A 22 -18.80 -5.01 -23.09
CA GLY A 22 -17.36 -4.69 -23.05
C GLY A 22 -16.94 -3.25 -23.31
N GLY A 23 -17.86 -2.31 -23.47
CA GLY A 23 -17.54 -0.89 -23.65
C GLY A 23 -17.00 -0.26 -22.36
N ILE A 24 -17.59 -0.61 -21.21
CA ILE A 24 -17.20 -0.10 -19.88
C ILE A 24 -15.86 -0.73 -19.45
N ASP A 25 -15.73 -2.06 -19.52
CA ASP A 25 -14.49 -2.78 -19.23
C ASP A 25 -13.30 -2.27 -20.07
N ASN A 26 -13.54 -1.90 -21.34
CA ASN A 26 -12.50 -1.34 -22.21
C ASN A 26 -12.06 0.07 -21.81
N ILE A 27 -12.96 0.91 -21.29
CA ILE A 27 -12.62 2.26 -20.81
C ILE A 27 -11.78 2.15 -19.53
N GLU A 28 -12.14 1.24 -18.64
CA GLU A 28 -11.52 1.10 -17.32
C GLU A 28 -10.16 0.40 -17.39
N ARG A 29 -10.02 -0.62 -18.26
CA ARG A 29 -8.71 -1.17 -18.60
C ARG A 29 -7.80 -0.10 -19.21
N LYS A 30 -8.33 0.74 -20.12
CA LYS A 30 -7.56 1.84 -20.71
C LYS A 30 -7.18 2.91 -19.70
N SER A 31 -8.02 3.23 -18.71
CA SER A 31 -7.66 4.20 -17.67
C SER A 31 -6.56 3.67 -16.75
N PHE A 32 -6.62 2.38 -16.38
CA PHE A 32 -5.55 1.74 -15.62
C PHE A 32 -4.27 1.65 -16.45
N GLU A 33 -4.32 1.14 -17.69
CA GLU A 33 -3.17 1.12 -18.60
C GLU A 33 -2.58 2.51 -18.82
N SER A 34 -3.41 3.53 -19.07
CA SER A 34 -2.98 4.91 -19.23
C SER A 34 -2.35 5.49 -17.97
N PHE A 35 -2.76 5.06 -16.77
CA PHE A 35 -2.11 5.51 -15.54
C PHE A 35 -0.64 5.07 -15.50
N TYR A 36 -0.36 3.81 -15.89
CA TYR A 36 0.99 3.22 -15.87
C TYR A 36 1.82 3.47 -17.13
N SER A 37 1.19 3.67 -18.29
CA SER A 37 1.87 3.86 -19.58
C SER A 37 2.19 5.33 -19.88
N SER A 38 1.69 6.28 -19.09
CA SER A 38 2.13 7.67 -19.19
C SER A 38 3.62 7.76 -18.93
N ASP A 39 4.35 8.43 -19.83
CA ASP A 39 5.74 8.78 -19.60
C ASP A 39 5.86 9.50 -18.25
N ARG A 40 6.86 9.12 -17.44
CA ARG A 40 7.12 9.74 -16.12
C ARG A 40 7.78 11.11 -16.28
N ASP A 41 7.10 11.99 -17.01
CA ASP A 41 7.49 13.37 -17.25
C ASP A 41 7.01 14.28 -16.11
N ILE A 42 7.24 15.59 -16.24
CA ILE A 42 6.86 16.57 -15.22
C ILE A 42 5.34 16.61 -15.05
N ASP A 43 4.58 16.50 -16.14
CA ASP A 43 3.11 16.51 -16.13
C ASP A 43 2.54 15.33 -15.34
N TYR A 44 3.17 14.14 -15.43
CA TYR A 44 2.82 12.97 -14.65
C TYR A 44 2.76 13.27 -13.14
N TYR A 45 3.80 13.93 -12.62
CA TYR A 45 3.90 14.23 -11.19
C TYR A 45 3.01 15.40 -10.78
N GLU A 46 2.90 16.45 -11.61
CA GLU A 46 2.04 17.60 -11.33
C GLU A 46 0.56 17.19 -11.22
N ASN A 47 0.11 16.26 -12.05
CA ASN A 47 -1.29 15.84 -12.11
C ASN A 47 -1.59 14.55 -11.33
N LEU A 48 -0.62 13.96 -10.63
CA LEU A 48 -0.74 12.64 -9.99
C LEU A 48 -2.00 12.53 -9.11
N ASN A 49 -2.26 13.52 -8.26
CA ASN A 49 -3.42 13.51 -7.36
C ASN A 49 -4.75 13.50 -8.12
N SER A 50 -4.88 14.35 -9.15
CA SER A 50 -6.12 14.44 -9.94
C SER A 50 -6.39 13.18 -10.78
N ARG A 51 -5.32 12.58 -11.32
CA ARG A 51 -5.38 11.31 -12.06
C ARG A 51 -5.77 10.17 -11.14
N LEU A 52 -5.20 10.14 -9.94
CA LEU A 52 -5.56 9.17 -8.91
C LEU A 52 -7.02 9.31 -8.48
N ASP A 53 -7.49 10.52 -8.22
CA ASP A 53 -8.89 10.79 -7.90
C ASP A 53 -9.86 10.33 -9.00
N SER A 54 -9.47 10.53 -10.25
CA SER A 54 -10.27 10.07 -11.40
C SER A 54 -10.30 8.55 -11.48
N LEU A 55 -9.18 7.89 -11.21
CA LEU A 55 -9.07 6.43 -11.21
C LEU A 55 -9.87 5.78 -10.08
N LEU A 56 -9.78 6.32 -8.85
CA LEU A 56 -10.49 5.76 -7.69
C LEU A 56 -12.02 5.92 -7.78
N LYS A 57 -12.52 6.91 -8.54
CA LYS A 57 -13.96 7.08 -8.81
C LYS A 57 -14.55 6.05 -9.77
N LEU A 58 -13.72 5.25 -10.43
CA LEU A 58 -14.22 4.20 -11.33
C LEU A 58 -14.82 3.06 -10.52
N ASN A 59 -15.99 2.58 -10.93
CA ASN A 59 -16.74 1.54 -10.22
C ASN A 59 -16.16 0.13 -10.39
N SER A 60 -15.13 -0.06 -11.22
CA SER A 60 -14.60 -1.37 -11.59
C SER A 60 -13.18 -1.67 -11.15
N ASN A 61 -12.59 -0.77 -10.35
CA ASN A 61 -11.29 -1.05 -9.76
C ASN A 61 -11.35 -2.45 -9.12
N THR A 62 -10.35 -3.28 -9.36
CA THR A 62 -10.28 -4.59 -8.72
C THR A 62 -9.33 -4.53 -7.52
N PRO A 63 -9.51 -5.40 -6.51
CA PRO A 63 -8.60 -5.47 -5.37
C PRO A 63 -7.13 -5.63 -5.79
N SER A 64 -6.86 -6.46 -6.80
CA SER A 64 -5.52 -6.67 -7.34
C SER A 64 -4.94 -5.41 -8.00
N GLN A 65 -5.76 -4.66 -8.76
CA GLN A 65 -5.35 -3.39 -9.36
C GLN A 65 -5.02 -2.35 -8.30
N MET A 66 -5.86 -2.23 -7.26
CA MET A 66 -5.61 -1.30 -6.15
C MET A 66 -4.34 -1.66 -5.39
N ASN A 67 -4.12 -2.94 -5.09
CA ASN A 67 -2.92 -3.38 -4.39
C ASN A 67 -1.66 -3.07 -5.20
N LEU A 68 -1.69 -3.35 -6.51
CA LEU A 68 -0.57 -3.06 -7.41
C LEU A 68 -0.30 -1.56 -7.49
N LEU A 69 -1.35 -0.74 -7.55
CA LEU A 69 -1.26 0.71 -7.59
C LEU A 69 -0.66 1.28 -6.31
N ALA A 70 -1.20 0.92 -5.16
CA ALA A 70 -0.69 1.37 -3.87
C ALA A 70 0.77 0.95 -3.66
N SER A 71 1.09 -0.31 -3.98
CA SER A 71 2.46 -0.84 -3.87
C SER A 71 3.44 -0.11 -4.79
N ARG A 72 3.02 0.22 -6.01
CA ARG A 72 3.83 0.99 -6.96
C ARG A 72 4.10 2.40 -6.43
N LEU A 73 3.06 3.10 -5.98
CA LEU A 73 3.16 4.45 -5.41
C LEU A 73 4.10 4.46 -4.20
N LEU A 74 4.01 3.45 -3.33
CA LEU A 74 4.88 3.28 -2.18
C LEU A 74 6.36 3.13 -2.59
N VAL A 75 6.66 2.26 -3.56
CA VAL A 75 8.03 2.06 -4.08
C VAL A 75 8.57 3.30 -4.79
N ASP A 76 7.71 4.03 -5.51
CA ASP A 76 8.08 5.28 -6.20
C ASP A 76 8.20 6.48 -5.23
N GLY A 77 7.94 6.30 -3.93
CA GLY A 77 8.08 7.35 -2.91
C GLY A 77 6.87 8.27 -2.75
N ASN A 78 5.76 7.99 -3.43
CA ASN A 78 4.51 8.76 -3.38
C ASN A 78 3.64 8.29 -2.19
N TYR A 79 4.13 8.52 -0.97
CA TYR A 79 3.59 7.91 0.25
C TYR A 79 2.16 8.36 0.60
N ASP A 80 1.83 9.64 0.41
CA ASP A 80 0.48 10.16 0.62
C ASP A 80 -0.53 9.50 -0.33
N GLN A 81 -0.13 9.36 -1.59
CA GLN A 81 -0.95 8.74 -2.62
C GLN A 81 -1.12 7.24 -2.37
N ALA A 82 -0.04 6.54 -2.00
CA ALA A 82 -0.11 5.14 -1.60
C ALA A 82 -1.08 4.94 -0.43
N SER A 83 -0.98 5.78 0.60
CA SER A 83 -1.86 5.78 1.77
C SER A 83 -3.33 5.97 1.38
N LYS A 84 -3.61 6.91 0.47
CA LYS A 84 -4.96 7.15 -0.06
C LYS A 84 -5.54 5.93 -0.80
N VAL A 85 -4.73 5.22 -1.59
CA VAL A 85 -5.20 4.03 -2.31
C VAL A 85 -5.42 2.85 -1.36
N PHE A 86 -4.55 2.66 -0.37
CA PHE A 86 -4.75 1.61 0.64
C PHE A 86 -6.01 1.85 1.47
N ASP A 87 -6.26 3.08 1.90
CA ASP A 87 -7.49 3.46 2.60
C ASP A 87 -8.73 3.13 1.77
N PHE A 88 -8.72 3.54 0.49
CA PHE A 88 -9.81 3.25 -0.44
C PHE A 88 -10.00 1.74 -0.67
N TYR A 89 -8.92 0.97 -0.79
CA TYR A 89 -8.99 -0.49 -0.88
C TYR A 89 -9.70 -1.04 0.35
N ILE A 90 -9.18 -0.81 1.55
CA ILE A 90 -9.73 -1.37 2.79
C ILE A 90 -11.21 -1.02 2.96
N PHE A 91 -11.59 0.22 2.63
CA PHE A 91 -12.99 0.65 2.66
C PHE A 91 -13.86 -0.10 1.65
N THR A 92 -13.37 -0.32 0.43
CA THR A 92 -14.17 -0.89 -0.68
C THR A 92 -14.25 -2.41 -0.61
N TYR A 93 -13.21 -3.09 -0.14
CA TYR A 93 -13.11 -4.55 -0.10
C TYR A 93 -12.70 -5.11 1.27
N PRO A 94 -13.44 -4.80 2.36
CA PRO A 94 -13.03 -5.17 3.71
C PRO A 94 -12.88 -6.69 3.91
N GLU A 95 -13.66 -7.50 3.20
CA GLU A 95 -13.72 -8.96 3.36
C GLU A 95 -12.50 -9.73 2.80
N ILE A 96 -11.63 -9.05 2.04
CA ILE A 96 -10.49 -9.68 1.35
C ILE A 96 -9.16 -8.99 1.64
N VAL A 97 -9.14 -8.07 2.60
CA VAL A 97 -7.91 -7.39 3.01
C VAL A 97 -6.97 -8.40 3.65
N ASP A 98 -5.77 -8.52 3.10
CA ASP A 98 -4.72 -9.38 3.65
C ASP A 98 -3.76 -8.60 4.58
N THR A 99 -2.91 -9.35 5.28
CA THR A 99 -1.90 -8.78 6.20
C THR A 99 -0.93 -7.80 5.51
N ASN A 100 -0.63 -8.03 4.22
CA ASN A 100 0.31 -7.19 3.49
C ASN A 100 -0.29 -5.83 3.16
N VAL A 101 -1.59 -5.76 2.87
CA VAL A 101 -2.31 -4.50 2.68
C VAL A 101 -2.25 -3.64 3.94
N TYR A 102 -2.59 -4.20 5.12
CA TYR A 102 -2.51 -3.47 6.38
C TYR A 102 -1.08 -3.00 6.71
N SER A 103 -0.09 -3.89 6.58
CA SER A 103 1.31 -3.55 6.89
C SER A 103 1.88 -2.49 5.94
N SER A 104 1.57 -2.56 4.64
CA SER A 104 2.03 -1.56 3.67
C SER A 104 1.27 -0.24 3.77
N TYR A 105 0.02 -0.25 4.23
CA TYR A 105 -0.68 0.98 4.59
C TYR A 105 -0.04 1.65 5.81
N ALA A 106 0.27 0.87 6.85
CA ALA A 106 0.99 1.40 8.02
C ALA A 106 2.35 2.01 7.61
N GLU A 107 3.08 1.34 6.73
CA GLU A 107 4.35 1.82 6.17
C GLU A 107 4.18 3.12 5.39
N SER A 108 3.17 3.21 4.53
CA SER A 108 2.94 4.42 3.73
C SER A 108 2.59 5.62 4.60
N ILE A 109 1.75 5.46 5.64
CA ILE A 109 1.45 6.55 6.58
C ILE A 109 2.71 6.92 7.39
N TYR A 110 3.46 5.93 7.85
CA TYR A 110 4.70 6.17 8.60
C TYR A 110 5.72 6.98 7.79
N LEU A 111 5.88 6.66 6.50
CA LEU A 111 6.79 7.37 5.60
C LEU A 111 6.28 8.77 5.21
N ALA A 112 4.97 8.92 4.98
CA ALA A 112 4.34 10.23 4.74
C ALA A 112 4.43 11.16 5.96
N ASN A 113 4.44 10.60 7.17
CA ASN A 113 4.48 11.35 8.43
C ASN A 113 5.91 11.53 8.99
N ASP A 114 6.92 11.66 8.12
CA ASP A 114 8.33 11.84 8.50
C ASP A 114 8.82 10.82 9.55
N MET A 115 8.44 9.54 9.37
CA MET A 115 8.78 8.44 10.27
C MET A 115 8.24 8.64 11.70
N ASN A 116 7.13 9.36 11.88
CA ASN A 116 6.47 9.52 13.18
C ASN A 116 5.26 8.59 13.32
N PHE A 117 5.21 7.90 14.45
CA PHE A 117 4.08 7.03 14.78
C PHE A 117 2.88 7.84 15.25
N ASN A 118 1.70 7.35 14.90
CA ASN A 118 0.41 7.81 15.40
C ASN A 118 -0.49 6.59 15.68
N ASP A 119 -1.68 6.83 16.21
CA ASP A 119 -2.60 5.76 16.61
C ASP A 119 -3.07 4.91 15.43
N GLN A 120 -3.23 5.53 14.24
CA GLN A 120 -3.65 4.82 13.03
C GLN A 120 -2.59 3.82 12.56
N ILE A 121 -1.31 4.22 12.53
CA ILE A 121 -0.20 3.31 12.22
C ILE A 121 -0.20 2.13 13.19
N THR A 122 -0.39 2.40 14.49
CA THR A 122 -0.42 1.35 15.52
C THR A 122 -1.59 0.39 15.32
N LEU A 123 -2.78 0.90 14.99
CA LEU A 123 -3.96 0.08 14.69
C LEU A 123 -3.68 -0.83 13.49
N LEU A 124 -3.18 -0.29 12.38
CA LEU A 124 -2.88 -1.04 11.16
C LEU A 124 -1.82 -2.13 11.37
N ILE A 125 -0.78 -1.84 12.18
CA ILE A 125 0.19 -2.85 12.59
C ILE A 125 -0.49 -3.99 13.34
N ASN A 126 -1.41 -3.69 14.25
CA ASN A 126 -2.12 -4.72 15.02
C ASN A 126 -3.06 -5.54 14.15
N GLU A 127 -3.78 -4.93 13.21
CA GLU A 127 -4.62 -5.64 12.23
C GLU A 127 -3.79 -6.60 11.36
N SER A 128 -2.64 -6.13 10.85
CA SER A 128 -1.72 -6.97 10.09
C SER A 128 -1.21 -8.17 10.91
N LEU A 129 -0.76 -7.94 12.14
CA LEU A 129 -0.24 -8.98 13.03
C LEU A 129 -1.33 -9.92 13.57
N TYR A 130 -2.58 -9.48 13.59
CA TYR A 130 -3.73 -10.33 13.91
C TYR A 130 -3.97 -11.35 12.80
N LEU A 131 -3.90 -10.92 11.54
CA LEU A 131 -4.05 -11.82 10.38
C LEU A 131 -2.84 -12.74 10.18
N ASP A 132 -1.63 -12.21 10.38
CA ASP A 132 -0.38 -12.96 10.27
C ASP A 132 0.64 -12.47 11.32
N PRO A 133 0.81 -13.21 12.43
CA PRO A 133 1.77 -12.86 13.47
C PRO A 133 3.23 -12.82 13.01
N SER A 134 3.54 -13.41 11.84
CA SER A 134 4.88 -13.45 11.26
C SER A 134 5.13 -12.38 10.19
N ASN A 135 4.15 -11.49 9.93
CA ASN A 135 4.30 -10.45 8.91
C ASN A 135 5.51 -9.55 9.22
N TYR A 136 6.56 -9.69 8.40
CA TYR A 136 7.84 -9.05 8.69
C TYR A 136 7.76 -7.52 8.65
N LYS A 137 6.93 -6.92 7.79
CA LYS A 137 6.77 -5.47 7.69
C LYS A 137 6.13 -4.91 8.95
N ALA A 138 5.03 -5.51 9.40
CA ALA A 138 4.34 -5.08 10.61
C ALA A 138 5.21 -5.28 11.87
N LEU A 139 5.94 -6.41 11.97
CA LEU A 139 6.91 -6.64 13.05
C LEU A 139 8.06 -5.61 13.01
N THR A 140 8.52 -5.23 11.81
CA THR A 140 9.55 -4.20 11.65
C THR A 140 9.09 -2.85 12.17
N LEU A 141 7.91 -2.39 11.75
CA LEU A 141 7.31 -1.12 12.20
C LEU A 141 7.01 -1.14 13.71
N LYS A 142 6.48 -2.24 14.23
CA LYS A 142 6.25 -2.41 15.67
C LYS A 142 7.56 -2.28 16.47
N GLY A 143 8.63 -2.93 15.99
CA GLY A 143 9.95 -2.81 16.60
C GLY A 143 10.50 -1.38 16.54
N LEU A 144 10.29 -0.65 15.45
CA LEU A 144 10.67 0.77 15.33
C LEU A 144 9.92 1.66 16.34
N ASN A 145 8.62 1.42 16.56
CA ASN A 145 7.86 2.16 17.57
C ASN A 145 8.39 1.89 18.98
N LEU A 146 8.58 0.61 19.32
CA LEU A 146 9.16 0.18 20.60
C LEU A 146 10.57 0.76 20.81
N TYR A 147 11.38 0.84 19.74
CA TYR A 147 12.69 1.47 19.78
C TYR A 147 12.60 2.96 20.11
N LYS A 148 11.66 3.71 19.51
CA LYS A 148 11.40 5.12 19.85
C LYS A 148 10.98 5.28 21.32
N GLU A 149 10.19 4.36 21.84
CA GLU A 149 9.80 4.29 23.26
C GLU A 149 10.94 3.83 24.19
N LYS A 150 12.16 3.61 23.67
CA LYS A 150 13.33 3.08 24.40
C LYS A 150 13.15 1.66 24.95
N LYS A 151 12.16 0.91 24.48
CA LYS A 151 11.92 -0.50 24.79
C LYS A 151 12.76 -1.42 23.91
N PHE A 152 14.09 -1.26 23.98
CA PHE A 152 15.03 -1.91 23.04
C PHE A 152 14.96 -3.44 23.04
N ASN A 153 14.78 -4.08 24.21
CA ASN A 153 14.64 -5.53 24.29
C ASN A 153 13.38 -6.05 23.57
N GLU A 154 12.27 -5.31 23.65
CA GLU A 154 11.03 -5.69 22.97
C GLU A 154 11.13 -5.44 21.46
N ALA A 155 11.79 -4.35 21.06
CA ALA A 155 12.10 -4.10 19.65
C ALA A 155 12.92 -5.24 19.04
N LEU A 156 13.99 -5.68 19.71
CA LEU A 156 14.83 -6.81 19.28
C LEU A 156 14.04 -8.11 19.13
N LYS A 157 13.10 -8.40 20.05
CA LYS A 157 12.23 -9.59 19.93
C LYS A 157 11.38 -9.56 18.67
N ASN A 158 10.77 -8.42 18.35
CA ASN A 158 9.95 -8.29 17.13
C ASN A 158 10.82 -8.43 15.87
N TRP A 159 11.99 -7.79 15.84
CA TRP A 159 12.89 -7.89 14.69
C TRP A 159 13.53 -9.26 14.51
N ALA A 160 13.73 -10.03 15.58
CA ALA A 160 14.16 -11.43 15.47
C ALA A 160 13.10 -12.29 14.76
N ILE A 161 11.83 -12.15 15.14
CA ILE A 161 10.72 -12.86 14.46
C ILE A 161 10.60 -12.41 12.99
N ALA A 162 10.75 -11.10 12.74
CA ALA A 162 10.75 -10.56 11.38
C ALA A 162 11.90 -11.14 10.55
N LEU A 163 13.10 -11.28 11.15
CA LEU A 163 14.29 -11.79 10.48
C LEU A 163 14.13 -13.26 10.05
N ASP A 164 13.42 -14.06 10.83
CA ASP A 164 13.11 -15.45 10.48
C ASP A 164 12.11 -15.57 9.31
N SER A 165 11.37 -14.49 9.02
CA SER A 165 10.26 -14.47 8.05
C SER A 165 10.59 -13.74 6.74
N VAL A 166 11.75 -13.07 6.64
CA VAL A 166 12.16 -12.35 5.42
C VAL A 166 12.85 -13.26 4.41
N GLU A 167 12.56 -13.02 3.13
CA GLU A 167 13.04 -13.85 2.03
C GLU A 167 14.31 -13.29 1.38
N THR A 168 14.45 -11.96 1.32
CA THR A 168 15.53 -11.32 0.56
C THR A 168 16.69 -10.90 1.44
N GLU A 169 17.90 -10.92 0.87
CA GLU A 169 19.11 -10.47 1.58
C GLU A 169 19.05 -8.98 1.95
N ASP A 170 18.38 -8.15 1.14
CA ASP A 170 18.24 -6.72 1.44
C ASP A 170 17.29 -6.47 2.63
N GLN A 171 16.20 -7.24 2.74
CA GLN A 171 15.33 -7.20 3.92
C GLN A 171 16.09 -7.63 5.19
N LYS A 172 16.87 -8.71 5.11
CA LYS A 172 17.72 -9.18 6.22
C LYS A 172 18.72 -8.12 6.65
N LYS A 173 19.42 -7.48 5.71
CA LYS A 173 20.37 -6.41 6.00
C LYS A 173 19.71 -5.22 6.70
N SER A 174 18.53 -4.79 6.23
CA SER A 174 17.79 -3.69 6.84
C SER A 174 17.42 -3.99 8.30
N LEU A 175 16.97 -5.21 8.59
CA LEU A 175 16.69 -5.65 9.97
C LEU A 175 17.94 -5.69 10.84
N ILE A 176 19.05 -6.23 10.33
CA ILE A 176 20.32 -6.30 11.07
C ILE A 176 20.81 -4.89 11.45
N VAL A 177 20.63 -3.89 10.58
CA VAL A 177 21.01 -2.48 10.87
C VAL A 177 20.24 -1.93 12.07
N VAL A 178 18.92 -2.09 12.12
CA VAL A 178 18.11 -1.59 13.24
C VAL A 178 18.35 -2.38 14.52
N MET A 179 18.56 -3.70 14.43
CA MET A 179 18.94 -4.55 15.55
C MET A 179 20.28 -4.13 16.17
N ASN A 180 21.32 -3.91 15.35
CA ASN A 180 22.62 -3.42 15.81
C ASN A 180 22.50 -2.06 16.52
N SER A 181 21.62 -1.19 16.02
CA SER A 181 21.36 0.11 16.64
C SER A 181 20.74 -0.04 18.04
N ALA A 182 19.81 -0.97 18.23
CA ALA A 182 19.23 -1.29 19.55
C ALA A 182 20.22 -1.92 20.51
N LEU A 183 21.05 -2.87 20.05
CA LEU A 183 22.09 -3.49 20.87
C LEU A 183 23.07 -2.45 21.41
N LYS A 184 23.54 -1.53 20.55
CA LYS A 184 24.41 -0.42 20.96
C LYS A 184 23.76 0.46 22.04
N LYS A 185 22.46 0.76 21.93
CA LYS A 185 21.74 1.54 22.96
C LYS A 185 21.66 0.79 24.29
N LEU A 186 21.45 -0.53 24.27
CA LEU A 186 21.44 -1.36 25.48
C LEU A 186 22.80 -1.39 26.17
N GLU A 187 23.89 -1.53 25.43
CA GLU A 187 25.26 -1.49 25.98
C GLU A 187 25.55 -0.16 26.68
N ILE A 188 25.22 0.96 26.03
CA ILE A 188 25.39 2.29 26.62
C ILE A 188 24.59 2.43 27.91
N ASN A 189 23.34 1.95 27.93
CA ASN A 189 22.49 2.03 29.12
C ASN A 189 23.03 1.17 30.27
N LYS A 190 23.56 -0.02 29.97
CA LYS A 190 24.18 -0.89 30.96
C LYS A 190 25.40 -0.21 31.60
N ASN A 191 26.28 0.38 30.78
CA ASN A 191 27.48 1.06 31.27
C ASN A 191 27.16 2.30 32.12
N LYS A 192 26.04 2.98 31.87
CA LYS A 192 25.54 4.09 32.71
C LYS A 192 24.96 3.63 34.04
N SER A 193 24.40 2.42 34.11
CA SER A 193 23.83 1.88 35.35
C SER A 193 24.87 1.31 36.33
N THR A 194 26.10 1.11 35.85
CA THR A 194 27.22 0.56 36.64
C THR A 194 28.22 1.61 37.14
N ASN A 195 28.01 2.89 36.77
CA ASN A 195 28.78 4.05 37.24
C ASN A 195 27.91 4.92 38.14
#